data_AF-A0AAU0RP72-F1
#
_entry.id   AF-A0AAU0RP72-F1
#
_cell.length_a   1.000
_cell.length_b   1.000
_cell.length_c   1.000
_cell.angle_alpha   90.00
_cell.angle_beta   90.00
_cell.angle_gamma   90.00
#
_symmetry.space_group_name_H-M   'P 1'
#
loop_
_entity.id
_entity.type
_entity.pdbx_description
1 polymer ?
#
loop_
_entity_poly.entity_id
_entity_poly.type
_entity_poly.pdbx_seq_one_letter_code
_entity_poly.pdbx_strand_id
1 'polypeptide(L)'
;MKKYVYIAVLLGLTWACSNNSQPPKEESPAPVVEDNSLASSNSASAYDSIKGAGKFTNVALSATLDQKMIAAGKTVYEVKCAACHKLTDEKLVGPGWKGVTKKKSAEWIMNFVTNTDEMIDKDPHAQAMLAVCMVRMPNQHLTDEETRDVFEFMRNNDSSK
;
A
#
# COMPACT_ATOMS: atom_id res chain seq x y z
N MET A 1 -55.30 10.12 26.90
CA MET A 1 -56.05 9.02 27.55
C MET A 1 -55.08 7.93 27.95
N LYS A 2 -54.99 7.64 29.25
CA LYS A 2 -54.27 6.51 29.88
C LYS A 2 -54.66 5.20 29.16
N LYS A 3 -53.78 4.20 29.04
CA LYS A 3 -53.50 3.23 30.11
C LYS A 3 -52.15 2.53 29.88
N TYR A 4 -51.29 2.59 30.90
CA TYR A 4 -50.22 1.65 31.15
C TYR A 4 -50.82 0.36 31.74
N VAL A 5 -50.30 -0.80 31.35
CA VAL A 5 -50.42 -2.04 32.10
C VAL A 5 -49.03 -2.66 32.22
N TYR A 6 -48.68 -2.98 33.45
CA TYR A 6 -47.40 -3.42 33.98
C TYR A 6 -47.35 -4.96 34.16
N ILE A 7 -46.13 -5.48 34.41
CA ILE A 7 -45.77 -6.74 35.12
C ILE A 7 -45.85 -8.00 34.24
N ALA A 8 -44.83 -8.88 34.14
CA ALA A 8 -44.07 -9.48 35.23
C ALA A 8 -42.61 -9.89 34.90
N VAL A 9 -41.84 -9.88 35.98
CA VAL A 9 -40.46 -10.32 36.21
C VAL A 9 -40.27 -11.82 35.98
N LEU A 10 -39.12 -12.21 35.43
CA LEU A 10 -38.51 -13.53 35.71
C LEU A 10 -36.98 -13.39 35.76
N LEU A 11 -36.48 -13.21 36.99
CA LEU A 11 -35.12 -13.46 37.41
C LEU A 11 -34.83 -14.97 37.30
N GLY A 12 -33.70 -15.31 36.71
CA GLY A 12 -33.16 -16.68 36.69
C GLY A 12 -31.63 -16.65 36.73
N LEU A 13 -31.08 -16.34 37.90
CA LEU A 13 -29.67 -16.58 38.24
C LEU A 13 -29.51 -18.07 38.58
N THR A 14 -28.63 -18.79 37.89
CA THR A 14 -28.13 -20.08 38.37
C THR A 14 -26.60 -20.09 38.32
N TRP A 15 -26.03 -20.02 39.51
CA TRP A 15 -24.62 -20.21 39.83
C TRP A 15 -24.52 -21.47 40.70
N ALA A 16 -23.74 -22.46 40.25
CA ALA A 16 -23.25 -23.65 40.98
C ALA A 16 -22.50 -24.47 39.91
N CYS A 17 -21.31 -25.06 40.07
CA CYS A 17 -20.43 -25.49 41.16
C CYS A 17 -19.09 -25.84 40.46
N SER A 18 -17.92 -26.10 41.03
CA SER A 18 -17.41 -26.20 42.39
C SER A 18 -15.87 -26.22 42.24
N ASN A 19 -15.22 -25.62 43.23
CA ASN A 19 -13.79 -25.54 43.47
C ASN A 19 -13.16 -26.92 43.77
N ASN A 20 -11.95 -27.19 43.29
CA ASN A 20 -11.03 -28.18 43.85
C ASN A 20 -9.63 -27.54 43.96
N SER A 21 -9.09 -27.50 45.18
CA SER A 21 -7.82 -26.86 45.57
C SER A 21 -6.68 -27.90 45.53
N GLN A 22 -5.47 -27.66 44.99
CA GLN A 22 -4.26 -26.96 45.53
C GLN A 22 -3.07 -27.41 44.63
N PRO A 23 -1.80 -26.92 44.76
CA PRO A 23 -1.25 -25.63 45.19
C PRO A 23 -0.22 -25.05 44.16
N PRO A 24 0.41 -23.87 44.37
CA PRO A 24 1.32 -23.23 43.40
C PRO A 24 2.79 -23.66 43.58
N LYS A 25 3.56 -23.66 42.49
CA LYS A 25 5.04 -23.65 42.51
C LYS A 25 5.57 -22.67 41.46
N GLU A 26 6.15 -21.57 41.92
CA GLU A 26 7.15 -20.80 41.19
C GLU A 26 8.49 -21.57 41.19
N GLU A 27 9.31 -21.41 40.14
CA GLU A 27 10.73 -21.01 40.20
C GLU A 27 11.48 -21.35 38.88
N SER A 28 11.77 -20.29 38.10
CA SER A 28 12.97 -19.94 37.27
C SER A 28 13.77 -20.94 36.39
N PRO A 29 14.50 -20.43 35.37
CA PRO A 29 14.94 -21.15 34.16
C PRO A 29 16.36 -21.71 34.26
N ALA A 30 16.71 -22.62 33.34
CA ALA A 30 18.10 -23.01 33.10
C ALA A 30 18.39 -23.27 31.59
N PRO A 31 19.64 -23.10 31.14
CA PRO A 31 20.04 -22.78 29.77
C PRO A 31 20.67 -23.98 29.02
N VAL A 32 20.88 -23.88 27.69
CA VAL A 32 22.20 -24.01 27.01
C VAL A 32 22.11 -23.79 25.48
N VAL A 33 23.23 -23.28 24.97
CA VAL A 33 23.69 -22.67 23.72
C VAL A 33 23.88 -23.56 22.46
N GLU A 34 23.89 -22.87 21.29
CA GLU A 34 24.68 -23.05 20.04
C GLU A 34 24.61 -24.39 19.27
N ASP A 35 24.70 -24.51 17.94
CA ASP A 35 24.95 -23.66 16.76
C ASP A 35 24.54 -24.49 15.50
N ASN A 36 24.36 -23.80 14.38
CA ASN A 36 24.52 -24.25 13.00
C ASN A 36 23.39 -25.05 12.34
N SER A 37 22.62 -24.35 11.51
CA SER A 37 22.86 -24.39 10.05
C SER A 37 21.63 -23.89 9.30
N LEU A 38 21.88 -22.98 8.35
CA LEU A 38 21.19 -22.93 7.06
C LEU A 38 19.68 -23.22 7.07
N ALA A 39 18.89 -22.33 7.67
CA ALA A 39 17.50 -22.14 7.25
C ALA A 39 17.45 -21.03 6.19
N SER A 40 18.16 -21.24 5.08
CA SER A 40 17.86 -20.56 3.82
C SER A 40 16.82 -21.40 3.08
N SER A 41 15.92 -20.70 2.39
CA SER A 41 14.82 -21.19 1.55
C SER A 41 13.54 -21.66 2.27
N ASN A 42 12.79 -20.71 2.84
CA ASN A 42 11.37 -20.53 2.50
C ASN A 42 10.72 -19.25 3.07
N SER A 43 11.40 -18.11 3.03
CA SER A 43 10.68 -16.83 3.09
C SER A 43 10.24 -16.48 1.68
N ALA A 44 8.93 -16.55 1.41
CA ALA A 44 8.33 -15.75 0.35
C ALA A 44 8.94 -14.34 0.42
N SER A 45 9.53 -13.87 -0.69
CA SER A 45 10.38 -12.68 -0.71
C SER A 45 9.74 -11.53 0.06
N ALA A 46 10.44 -11.04 1.10
CA ALA A 46 9.99 -9.89 1.87
C ALA A 46 9.72 -8.70 0.92
N TYR A 47 8.64 -7.97 1.20
CA TYR A 47 8.21 -6.84 0.39
C TYR A 47 9.26 -5.71 0.38
N ASP A 48 9.63 -5.20 -0.79
CA ASP A 48 10.55 -4.07 -0.93
C ASP A 48 9.79 -2.73 -0.86
N SER A 49 9.92 -2.03 0.26
CA SER A 49 9.25 -0.73 0.47
C SER A 49 9.76 0.42 -0.41
N ILE A 50 10.94 0.27 -1.03
CA ILE A 50 11.54 1.30 -1.89
C ILE A 50 11.11 1.11 -3.34
N LYS A 51 11.06 -0.12 -3.83
CA LYS A 51 10.75 -0.45 -5.25
C LYS A 51 9.35 -1.01 -5.47
N GLY A 52 8.71 -1.49 -4.41
CA GLY A 52 7.44 -2.17 -4.47
C GLY A 52 7.51 -3.59 -5.01
N ALA A 53 6.35 -4.14 -5.35
CA ALA A 53 6.18 -5.46 -5.95
C ALA A 53 5.99 -5.33 -7.46
N GLY A 54 6.97 -5.81 -8.24
CA GLY A 54 6.86 -5.89 -9.69
C GLY A 54 8.19 -6.16 -10.38
N LYS A 55 8.17 -6.08 -11.71
CA LYS A 55 9.31 -6.44 -12.57
C LYS A 55 10.39 -5.36 -12.68
N PHE A 56 10.09 -4.11 -12.35
CA PHE A 56 11.06 -3.01 -12.43
C PHE A 56 11.93 -3.03 -11.18
N THR A 57 13.17 -3.48 -11.32
CA THR A 57 14.15 -3.57 -10.22
C THR A 57 15.34 -2.63 -10.39
N ASN A 58 15.54 -2.11 -11.60
CA ASN A 58 16.57 -1.13 -11.93
C ASN A 58 16.10 -0.28 -13.12
N VAL A 59 15.84 1.00 -12.88
CA VAL A 59 15.44 1.96 -13.93
C VAL A 59 16.56 2.98 -14.12
N ALA A 60 17.20 2.94 -15.28
CA ALA A 60 18.24 3.90 -15.64
C ALA A 60 17.65 5.30 -15.91
N LEU A 61 18.13 6.31 -15.19
CA LEU A 61 17.71 7.70 -15.33
C LEU A 61 18.86 8.55 -15.88
N SER A 62 18.59 9.29 -16.95
CA SER A 62 19.50 10.33 -17.44
C SER A 62 19.42 11.57 -16.55
N ALA A 63 20.54 12.30 -16.42
CA ALA A 63 20.56 13.61 -15.76
C ALA A 63 19.75 14.67 -16.52
N THR A 64 19.64 14.52 -17.84
CA THR A 64 18.82 15.38 -18.70
C THR A 64 17.48 14.70 -19.01
N LEU A 65 16.44 15.51 -19.21
CA LEU A 65 15.12 15.02 -19.58
C LEU A 65 15.00 14.83 -21.09
N ASP A 66 14.46 13.69 -21.51
CA ASP A 66 14.19 13.39 -22.91
C ASP A 66 12.87 14.03 -23.36
N GLN A 67 12.95 14.99 -24.29
CA GLN A 67 11.79 15.75 -24.77
C GLN A 67 10.79 14.90 -25.55
N LYS A 68 11.25 13.85 -26.26
CA LYS A 68 10.37 12.95 -26.99
C LYS A 68 9.55 12.11 -26.01
N MET A 69 10.21 11.57 -24.98
CA MET A 69 9.54 10.79 -23.93
C MET A 69 8.57 11.66 -23.12
N ILE A 70 8.92 12.92 -22.83
CA ILE A 70 8.00 13.87 -22.19
C ILE A 70 6.73 14.05 -23.03
N ALA A 71 6.86 14.26 -24.34
CA ALA A 71 5.71 14.45 -25.23
C ALA A 71 4.82 13.20 -25.32
N ALA A 72 5.44 12.02 -25.45
CA ALA A 72 4.75 10.73 -25.42
C ALA A 72 4.03 10.50 -24.08
N GLY A 73 4.73 10.73 -22.97
CA GLY A 73 4.21 10.58 -21.61
C GLY A 73 3.07 11.54 -21.29
N LYS A 74 3.13 12.77 -21.82
CA LYS A 74 2.02 13.72 -21.73
C LYS A 74 0.77 13.19 -22.43
N THR A 75 0.94 12.56 -23.59
CA THR A 75 -0.18 11.96 -24.34
C THR A 75 -0.80 10.81 -23.55
N VAL A 76 0.04 9.94 -22.96
CA VAL A 76 -0.43 8.87 -22.06
C VAL A 76 -1.19 9.45 -20.86
N TYR A 77 -0.66 10.50 -20.22
CA TYR A 77 -1.33 11.17 -19.11
C TYR A 77 -2.71 11.69 -19.52
N GLU A 78 -2.81 12.39 -20.65
CA GLU A 78 -4.08 12.98 -21.10
C GLU A 78 -5.16 11.93 -21.37
N VAL A 79 -4.77 10.78 -21.93
CA VAL A 79 -5.70 9.71 -22.29
C VAL A 79 -6.04 8.80 -21.10
N LYS A 80 -5.06 8.44 -20.27
CA LYS A 80 -5.20 7.37 -19.26
C LYS A 80 -5.19 7.86 -17.80
N CYS A 81 -4.79 9.11 -17.53
CA CYS A 81 -4.56 9.56 -16.15
C CYS A 81 -5.28 10.85 -15.75
N ALA A 82 -5.46 11.79 -16.70
CA ALA A 82 -5.94 13.15 -16.44
C ALA A 82 -7.38 13.20 -15.93
N ALA A 83 -8.18 12.16 -16.18
CA ALA A 83 -9.52 12.03 -15.62
C ALA A 83 -9.51 11.88 -14.08
N CYS A 84 -8.41 11.38 -13.51
CA CYS A 84 -8.32 11.05 -12.08
C CYS A 84 -7.25 11.85 -11.34
N HIS A 85 -6.17 12.24 -12.01
CA HIS A 85 -5.02 12.90 -11.41
C HIS A 85 -4.81 14.31 -11.95
N LYS A 86 -4.45 15.24 -11.06
CA LYS A 86 -3.97 16.58 -11.43
C LYS A 86 -2.45 16.62 -11.43
N LEU A 87 -1.88 17.54 -12.21
CA LEU A 87 -0.44 17.84 -12.20
C LEU A 87 0.02 18.65 -10.98
N THR A 88 -0.93 19.15 -10.19
CA THR A 88 -0.71 19.89 -8.93
C THR A 88 -0.69 18.93 -7.74
N ASP A 89 -0.75 19.46 -6.52
CA ASP A 89 -0.97 18.70 -5.28
C ASP A 89 -2.46 18.45 -4.98
N GLU A 90 -3.36 19.00 -5.80
CA GLU A 90 -4.81 18.86 -5.64
C GLU A 90 -5.26 17.41 -5.87
N LYS A 91 -6.08 16.90 -4.96
CA LYS A 91 -6.78 15.61 -5.11
C LYS A 91 -8.02 15.80 -5.97
N LEU A 92 -8.16 15.01 -7.03
CA LEU A 92 -9.39 14.93 -7.84
C LEU A 92 -10.13 13.63 -7.50
N VAL A 93 -9.77 12.53 -8.16
CA VAL A 93 -10.16 11.16 -7.77
C VAL A 93 -8.98 10.49 -7.10
N GLY A 94 -7.82 10.54 -7.77
CA GLY A 94 -6.53 10.17 -7.20
C GLY A 94 -5.76 11.39 -6.66
N PRO A 95 -4.62 11.17 -5.99
CA PRO A 95 -3.76 12.24 -5.52
C PRO A 95 -3.13 13.03 -6.68
N GLY A 96 -2.81 14.30 -6.44
CA GLY A 96 -2.04 15.10 -7.37
C GLY A 96 -0.59 14.62 -7.54
N TRP A 97 -0.01 14.84 -8.72
CA TRP A 97 1.33 14.36 -9.08
C TRP A 97 2.49 15.24 -8.61
N LYS A 98 2.23 16.43 -8.05
CA LYS A 98 3.29 17.35 -7.62
C LYS A 98 4.25 16.69 -6.62
N GLY A 99 5.51 16.59 -7.04
CA GLY A 99 6.63 16.04 -6.28
C GLY A 99 6.59 14.53 -6.11
N VAL A 100 5.80 13.78 -6.90
CA VAL A 100 5.71 12.32 -6.77
C VAL A 100 7.05 11.65 -7.04
N THR A 101 7.81 12.13 -8.02
CA THR A 101 9.13 11.59 -8.40
C THR A 101 10.23 11.94 -7.39
N LYS A 102 9.94 12.85 -6.45
CA LYS A 102 10.80 13.18 -5.31
C LYS A 102 10.49 12.32 -4.07
N LYS A 103 9.30 11.71 -4.02
CA LYS A 103 8.79 10.92 -2.88
C LYS A 103 8.90 9.41 -3.09
N LYS A 104 8.85 8.96 -4.34
CA LYS A 104 8.87 7.55 -4.73
C LYS A 104 9.93 7.31 -5.79
N SER A 105 10.57 6.15 -5.73
CA SER A 105 11.55 5.72 -6.73
C SER A 105 10.90 5.53 -8.10
N ALA A 106 11.72 5.51 -9.15
CA ALA A 106 11.25 5.21 -10.49
C ALA A 106 10.64 3.80 -10.55
N GLU A 107 11.32 2.82 -9.96
CA GLU A 107 10.86 1.43 -9.83
C GLU A 107 9.49 1.35 -9.18
N TRP A 108 9.29 2.06 -8.06
CA TRP A 108 8.02 2.04 -7.33
C TRP A 108 6.88 2.58 -8.18
N ILE A 109 7.10 3.73 -8.84
CA ILE A 109 6.06 4.36 -9.67
C ILE A 109 5.73 3.46 -10.86
N MET A 110 6.75 2.92 -11.54
CA MET A 110 6.56 2.06 -12.70
C MET A 110 5.90 0.72 -12.33
N ASN A 111 6.27 0.12 -11.20
CA ASN A 111 5.61 -1.08 -10.66
C ASN A 111 4.16 -0.76 -10.26
N PHE A 112 3.90 0.38 -9.62
CA PHE A 112 2.54 0.78 -9.24
C PHE A 112 1.59 0.90 -10.43
N VAL A 113 2.01 1.56 -11.51
CA VAL A 113 1.11 1.79 -12.66
C VAL A 113 0.92 0.56 -13.55
N THR A 114 1.84 -0.40 -13.51
CA THR A 114 1.76 -1.66 -14.29
C THR A 114 1.20 -2.83 -13.50
N ASN A 115 1.30 -2.79 -12.17
CA ASN A 115 0.93 -3.85 -11.24
C ASN A 115 0.06 -3.33 -10.08
N THR A 116 -0.92 -2.48 -10.41
CA THR A 116 -1.64 -1.65 -9.44
C THR A 116 -2.32 -2.43 -8.34
N ASP A 117 -2.96 -3.56 -8.65
CA ASP A 117 -3.70 -4.32 -7.65
C ASP A 117 -2.79 -4.93 -6.58
N GLU A 118 -1.74 -5.63 -7.00
CA GLU A 118 -0.77 -6.21 -6.07
C GLU A 118 -0.06 -5.13 -5.26
N MET A 119 0.24 -3.98 -5.88
CA MET A 119 0.84 -2.85 -5.19
C MET A 119 -0.10 -2.25 -4.15
N ILE A 120 -1.39 -2.10 -4.42
CA ILE A 120 -2.36 -1.65 -3.41
C ILE A 120 -2.52 -2.68 -2.30
N ASP A 121 -2.47 -3.97 -2.61
CA ASP A 121 -2.67 -5.02 -1.61
C ASP A 121 -1.45 -5.17 -0.68
N LYS A 122 -0.24 -4.87 -1.16
CA LYS A 122 1.02 -5.09 -0.42
C LYS A 122 1.72 -3.83 0.08
N ASP A 123 1.64 -2.70 -0.62
CA ASP A 123 2.37 -1.48 -0.26
C ASP A 123 1.63 -0.66 0.81
N PRO A 124 2.23 -0.40 1.98
CA PRO A 124 1.58 0.39 3.04
C PRO A 124 1.26 1.83 2.64
N HIS A 125 2.05 2.46 1.76
CA HIS A 125 1.75 3.81 1.28
C HIS A 125 0.58 3.83 0.29
N ALA A 126 0.46 2.82 -0.58
CA ALA A 126 -0.67 2.66 -1.49
C ALA A 126 -1.96 2.42 -0.70
N GLN A 127 -1.91 1.59 0.34
CA GLN A 127 -3.04 1.38 1.26
C GLN A 127 -3.44 2.66 1.98
N ALA A 128 -2.47 3.42 2.49
CA ALA A 128 -2.73 4.72 3.10
C ALA A 128 -3.36 5.70 2.09
N MET A 129 -2.90 5.69 0.84
CA MET A 129 -3.46 6.54 -0.21
C MET A 129 -4.88 6.10 -0.61
N LEU A 130 -5.16 4.79 -0.63
CA LEU A 130 -6.50 4.26 -0.87
C LEU A 130 -7.50 4.76 0.18
N ALA A 131 -7.10 4.79 1.46
CA ALA A 131 -7.94 5.33 2.53
C ALA A 131 -8.24 6.84 2.36
N VAL A 132 -7.36 7.60 1.69
CA VAL A 132 -7.57 9.04 1.41
C VAL A 132 -8.41 9.28 0.16
N CYS A 133 -8.25 8.43 -0.85
CA CYS A 133 -8.90 8.58 -2.15
C CYS A 133 -10.27 7.90 -2.18
N MET A 134 -10.50 6.90 -1.31
CA MET A 134 -11.73 6.09 -1.23
C MET A 134 -12.11 5.39 -2.54
N VAL A 135 -11.21 5.39 -3.52
CA VAL A 135 -11.37 4.79 -4.84
C VAL A 135 -10.09 4.02 -5.14
N ARG A 136 -10.24 2.73 -5.44
CA ARG A 136 -9.13 1.88 -5.88
C ARG A 136 -8.74 2.27 -7.29
N MET A 137 -7.47 2.61 -7.51
CA MET A 137 -6.98 2.91 -8.86
C MET A 137 -7.03 1.63 -9.70
N PRO A 138 -7.71 1.64 -10.87
CA PRO A 138 -7.69 0.49 -11.75
C PRO A 138 -6.39 0.44 -12.56
N ASN A 139 -5.94 -0.76 -12.90
CA ASN A 139 -4.83 -0.95 -13.83
C ASN A 139 -5.20 -0.34 -15.20
N GLN A 140 -4.37 0.58 -15.69
CA GLN A 140 -4.59 1.26 -16.97
C GLN A 140 -3.96 0.51 -18.16
N HIS A 141 -3.40 -0.67 -17.91
CA HIS A 141 -2.77 -1.56 -18.89
C HIS A 141 -1.71 -0.84 -19.73
N LEU A 142 -0.84 -0.06 -19.07
CA LEU A 142 0.28 0.58 -19.74
C LEU A 142 1.30 -0.48 -20.17
N THR A 143 1.88 -0.29 -21.35
CA THR A 143 3.09 -1.01 -21.75
C THR A 143 4.29 -0.46 -20.97
N ASP A 144 5.43 -1.17 -21.03
CA ASP A 144 6.66 -0.72 -20.36
C ASP A 144 7.20 0.58 -20.95
N GLU A 145 7.04 0.77 -22.25
CA GLU A 145 7.39 2.01 -22.96
C GLU A 145 6.49 3.16 -22.51
N GLU A 146 5.16 2.99 -22.56
CA GLU A 146 4.21 4.02 -22.09
C GLU A 146 4.46 4.37 -20.61
N THR A 147 4.80 3.37 -19.80
CA THR A 147 5.12 3.53 -18.38
C THR A 147 6.39 4.35 -18.18
N ARG A 148 7.43 4.10 -18.98
CA ARG A 148 8.68 4.84 -18.91
C ARG A 148 8.50 6.27 -19.42
N ASP A 149 7.70 6.47 -20.46
CA ASP A 149 7.38 7.78 -21.02
C ASP A 149 6.57 8.63 -20.03
N VAL A 150 5.51 8.08 -19.44
CA VAL A 150 4.70 8.82 -18.45
C VAL A 150 5.52 9.17 -17.21
N PHE A 151 6.44 8.29 -16.80
CA PHE A 151 7.38 8.60 -15.72
C PHE A 151 8.32 9.77 -16.08
N GLU A 152 8.82 9.86 -17.32
CA GLU A 152 9.61 11.01 -17.77
C GLU A 152 8.79 12.30 -17.73
N PHE A 153 7.51 12.22 -18.12
CA PHE A 153 6.59 13.35 -18.02
C PHE A 153 6.35 13.77 -16.56
N MET A 154 6.23 12.83 -15.62
CA MET A 154 6.16 13.13 -14.18
C MET A 154 7.44 13.82 -13.68
N ARG A 155 8.63 13.37 -14.11
CA ARG A 155 9.91 14.03 -13.78
C ARG A 155 9.95 15.46 -14.29
N ASN A 156 9.44 15.70 -15.50
CA ASN A 156 9.31 17.05 -16.06
C ASN A 156 8.36 17.93 -15.24
N ASN A 157 7.20 17.40 -14.83
CA ASN A 157 6.26 18.10 -13.96
C ASN A 157 6.88 18.53 -12.63
N ASP A 158 7.73 17.69 -12.06
CA ASP A 158 8.36 17.93 -10.76
C ASP A 158 9.65 18.76 -10.82
N SER A 159 10.25 18.85 -12.01
CA SER A 159 11.40 19.73 -12.31
C SER A 159 10.95 21.14 -12.71
N SER A 160 9.77 21.25 -13.32
CA SER A 160 9.18 22.51 -13.78
C SER A 160 8.30 23.11 -12.69
N LYS A 161 8.89 23.60 -11.59
CA LYS A 161 8.29 24.48 -10.57
C LYS A 161 9.23 24.65 -9.38
#